data_AF-A0A2D6P7W2-F1
#
_entry.id   AF-A0A2D6P7W2-F1
#
_cell.length_a   1.000
_cell.length_b   1.000
_cell.length_c   1.000
_cell.angle_alpha   90.00
_cell.angle_beta   90.00
_cell.angle_gamma   90.00
#
_symmetry.space_group_name_H-M   'P 1'
#
loop_
_entity.id
_entity.type
_entity.pdbx_description
1 polymer ?
#
loop_
_entity_poly.entity_id
_entity_poly.type
_entity_poly.pdbx_seq_one_letter_code
_entity_poly.pdbx_strand_id
1 'polypeptide(L)'
;MISSMVNFMGYFLVIVSILKIIDWKKFSENFSKYDLIAKRSNIYSVSYPIIELVIGVGFLNGIYIKELASVLAVIMFVGLAGVIKSLKENKKVQCACLGKLGHKLNIKLTQFTLFEDLLMGIMALIIILFM
;
A
#
# COMPACT_ATOMS: atom_id res chain seq x y z
N MET A 1 23.15 -1.14 1.22
CA MET A 1 22.10 -0.71 0.26
C MET A 1 20.76 -1.37 0.58
N ILE A 2 20.65 -2.70 0.54
CA ILE A 2 19.38 -3.44 0.80
C ILE A 2 18.81 -3.16 2.20
N SER A 3 19.63 -3.20 3.26
CA SER A 3 19.16 -2.89 4.63
C SER A 3 18.56 -1.48 4.76
N SER A 4 19.12 -0.48 4.06
CA SER A 4 18.56 0.87 4.03
C SER A 4 17.19 0.92 3.33
N MET A 5 16.99 0.10 2.28
CA MET A 5 15.71 -0.02 1.58
C MET A 5 14.66 -0.68 2.46
N VAL A 6 15.01 -1.78 3.14
CA VAL A 6 14.12 -2.50 4.07
C VAL A 6 13.68 -1.57 5.21
N ASN A 7 14.62 -0.84 5.81
CA ASN A 7 14.29 0.09 6.90
C ASN A 7 13.39 1.23 6.42
N PHE A 8 13.68 1.83 5.26
CA PHE A 8 12.85 2.89 4.68
C PHE A 8 11.42 2.40 4.40
N MET A 9 11.28 1.24 3.75
CA MET A 9 9.98 0.63 3.48
C MET A 9 9.26 0.27 4.78
N GLY A 10 9.96 -0.24 5.78
CA GLY A 10 9.42 -0.57 7.10
C GLY A 10 8.81 0.65 7.78
N TYR A 11 9.58 1.73 7.93
CA TYR A 11 9.08 2.97 8.53
C TYR A 11 7.92 3.56 7.74
N PHE A 12 8.02 3.59 6.41
CA PHE A 12 6.97 4.11 5.54
C PHE A 12 5.66 3.33 5.71
N LEU A 13 5.73 2.00 5.64
CA LEU A 13 4.57 1.12 5.82
C LEU A 13 3.95 1.27 7.20
N VAL A 14 4.73 1.32 8.28
CA VAL A 14 4.20 1.48 9.64
C VAL A 14 3.46 2.81 9.78
N ILE A 15 4.07 3.91 9.36
CA ILE A 15 3.45 5.24 9.45
C ILE A 15 2.16 5.29 8.63
N VAL A 16 2.21 4.84 7.38
CA VAL A 16 1.07 4.84 6.46
C VAL A 16 -0.06 3.94 6.97
N SER A 17 0.27 2.76 7.52
CA SER A 17 -0.72 1.84 8.09
C SER A 17 -1.44 2.45 9.27
N ILE A 18 -0.72 3.12 10.18
CA ILE A 18 -1.33 3.81 11.32
C ILE A 18 -2.28 4.90 10.82
N LEU A 19 -1.88 5.68 9.81
CA LEU A 19 -2.74 6.71 9.20
C LEU A 19 -4.01 6.13 8.57
N LYS A 20 -3.96 4.90 8.04
CA LYS A 20 -5.12 4.17 7.52
C LYS A 20 -6.03 3.67 8.65
N ILE A 21 -5.45 3.19 9.75
CA ILE A 21 -6.18 2.70 10.93
C ILE A 21 -6.94 3.83 11.63
N ILE A 22 -6.38 5.05 11.70
CA ILE A 22 -7.06 6.21 12.32
C ILE A 22 -8.41 6.52 11.64
N ASP A 23 -8.49 6.36 10.32
CA ASP A 23 -9.70 6.58 9.52
C ASP A 23 -10.21 5.27 8.88
N TRP A 24 -10.18 4.16 9.64
CA TRP A 24 -10.43 2.80 9.13
C TRP A 24 -11.70 2.67 8.27
N LYS A 25 -12.84 3.19 8.74
CA LYS A 25 -14.11 3.11 7.99
C LYS A 25 -14.02 3.83 6.64
N LYS A 26 -13.50 5.06 6.63
CA LYS A 26 -13.33 5.86 5.41
C LYS A 26 -12.29 5.26 4.46
N PHE A 27 -11.21 4.71 5.02
CA PHE A 27 -10.22 3.95 4.26
C PHE A 27 -10.89 2.79 3.53
N SER A 28 -11.59 1.90 4.25
CA SER A 28 -12.24 0.72 3.64
C SER A 28 -13.23 1.11 2.55
N GLU A 29 -14.04 2.15 2.79
CA GLU A 29 -15.03 2.63 1.82
C GLU A 29 -14.37 3.17 0.54
N ASN A 30 -13.30 3.96 0.66
CA ASN A 30 -12.61 4.54 -0.50
C ASN A 30 -11.71 3.52 -1.20
N PHE A 31 -11.04 2.65 -0.44
CA PHE A 31 -10.19 1.59 -0.97
C PHE A 31 -10.99 0.62 -1.85
N SER A 32 -12.20 0.25 -1.40
CA SER A 32 -13.12 -0.63 -2.14
C SER A 32 -13.65 -0.02 -3.45
N LYS A 33 -13.49 1.30 -3.67
CA LYS A 33 -13.95 1.98 -4.90
C LYS A 33 -13.00 1.76 -6.08
N TYR A 34 -11.71 1.50 -5.84
CA TYR A 34 -10.71 1.38 -6.90
C TYR A 34 -9.91 0.07 -6.88
N ASP A 35 -9.65 -0.53 -5.72
CA ASP A 35 -8.89 -1.78 -5.65
C ASP A 35 -9.76 -2.97 -6.10
N LEU A 36 -9.17 -3.85 -6.92
CA LEU A 36 -9.87 -4.96 -7.58
C LEU A 36 -10.38 -6.01 -6.58
N ILE A 37 -9.60 -6.28 -5.53
CA ILE A 37 -9.92 -7.29 -4.52
C ILE A 37 -10.82 -6.67 -3.45
N ALA A 38 -10.51 -5.46 -3.01
CA ALA A 38 -11.29 -4.70 -2.03
C ALA A 38 -12.73 -4.46 -2.50
N LYS A 39 -12.93 -4.22 -3.80
CA LYS A 39 -14.26 -4.08 -4.38
C LYS A 39 -15.13 -5.33 -4.20
N ARG A 40 -14.52 -6.51 -4.15
CA ARG A 40 -15.22 -7.81 -4.05
C ARG A 40 -15.22 -8.38 -2.62
N SER A 41 -14.28 -8.00 -1.78
CA SER A 41 -14.15 -8.49 -0.41
C SER A 41 -13.94 -7.35 0.58
N ASN A 42 -14.97 -7.04 1.35
CA ASN A 42 -14.89 -6.07 2.44
C ASN A 42 -13.93 -6.53 3.56
N ILE A 43 -13.77 -7.84 3.72
CA ILE A 43 -12.81 -8.42 4.67
C ILE A 43 -11.40 -8.00 4.28
N TYR A 44 -11.06 -8.10 3.00
CA TYR A 44 -9.76 -7.66 2.48
C TYR A 44 -9.52 -6.17 2.74
N SER A 45 -10.51 -5.33 2.39
CA SER A 45 -10.44 -3.88 2.58
C SER A 45 -10.18 -3.47 4.03
N VAL A 46 -10.79 -4.18 4.98
CA VAL A 46 -10.63 -3.95 6.41
C VAL A 46 -9.30 -4.50 6.93
N SER A 47 -8.85 -5.65 6.43
CA SER A 47 -7.59 -6.28 6.86
C SER A 47 -6.32 -5.62 6.29
N TYR A 48 -6.43 -4.90 5.19
CA TYR A 48 -5.29 -4.34 4.45
C TYR A 48 -4.32 -3.49 5.31
N PRO A 49 -4.79 -2.54 6.14
CA PRO A 49 -3.89 -1.75 6.99
C PRO A 49 -3.12 -2.59 8.02
N ILE A 50 -3.71 -3.70 8.46
CA ILE A 50 -3.06 -4.62 9.41
C ILE A 50 -1.96 -5.40 8.68
N ILE A 51 -2.21 -5.84 7.45
CA ILE A 51 -1.22 -6.56 6.64
C ILE A 51 0.00 -5.68 6.40
N GLU A 52 -0.20 -4.42 6.00
CA GLU A 52 0.90 -3.47 5.80
C GLU A 52 1.65 -3.17 7.10
N LEU A 53 0.95 -3.10 8.23
CA LEU A 53 1.59 -2.89 9.54
C LEU A 53 2.46 -4.08 9.94
N VAL A 54 1.98 -5.31 9.75
CA VAL A 54 2.75 -6.53 10.03
C VAL A 54 4.00 -6.61 9.14
N ILE A 55 3.87 -6.31 7.85
CA ILE A 55 5.01 -6.27 6.92
C ILE A 55 6.01 -5.20 7.36
N GLY A 56 5.54 -3.99 7.66
CA GLY A 56 6.39 -2.89 8.07
C GLY A 56 7.15 -3.18 9.38
N VAL A 57 6.47 -3.74 10.37
CA VAL A 57 7.10 -4.17 11.63
C VAL A 57 8.09 -5.31 11.39
N GLY A 58 7.76 -6.29 10.55
CA GLY A 58 8.65 -7.38 10.20
C GLY A 58 9.93 -6.91 9.50
N PHE A 59 9.81 -5.94 8.59
CA PHE A 59 10.96 -5.27 7.96
C PHE A 59 11.87 -4.57 8.98
N LEU A 60 11.30 -3.83 9.93
CA LEU A 60 12.08 -3.14 10.97
C LEU A 60 12.77 -4.07 11.96
N ASN A 61 12.17 -5.23 12.25
CA ASN A 61 12.77 -6.25 13.11
C ASN A 61 13.71 -7.20 12.34
N GLY A 62 13.77 -7.08 11.01
CA GLY A 62 14.60 -7.94 10.15
C GLY A 62 14.13 -9.40 10.09
N ILE A 63 12.84 -9.67 10.32
CA ILE A 63 12.29 -11.03 10.39
C ILE A 63 11.52 -11.33 9.09
N TYR A 64 11.72 -12.51 8.51
CA TYR A 64 11.01 -12.99 7.31
C TYR A 64 11.00 -11.97 6.15
N ILE A 65 12.12 -11.24 5.97
CA ILE A 65 12.17 -10.09 5.05
C ILE A 65 11.81 -10.53 3.61
N LYS A 66 12.26 -11.70 3.17
CA LYS A 66 12.05 -12.19 1.81
C LYS A 66 10.58 -12.58 1.58
N GLU A 67 9.99 -13.28 2.54
CA GLU A 67 8.60 -13.70 2.52
C GLU A 67 7.66 -12.49 2.58
N LEU A 68 7.92 -11.55 3.48
CA LEU A 68 7.17 -10.31 3.62
C LEU A 68 7.29 -9.41 2.38
N ALA A 69 8.47 -9.33 1.77
CA ALA A 69 8.66 -8.62 0.51
C ALA A 69 7.88 -9.26 -0.64
N SER A 70 7.80 -10.59 -0.69
CA SER A 70 6.98 -11.30 -1.68
C SER A 70 5.49 -10.96 -1.54
N VAL A 71 4.96 -10.99 -0.30
CA VAL A 71 3.58 -10.60 -0.02
C VAL A 71 3.34 -9.14 -0.41
N LEU A 72 4.25 -8.23 -0.02
CA LEU A 72 4.16 -6.82 -0.36
C LEU A 72 4.15 -6.60 -1.87
N ALA A 73 5.01 -7.29 -2.63
CA ALA A 73 5.08 -7.16 -4.08
C ALA A 73 3.75 -7.57 -4.75
N VAL A 74 3.13 -8.66 -4.29
CA VAL A 74 1.82 -9.09 -4.80
C VAL A 74 0.75 -8.04 -4.53
N ILE A 75 0.72 -7.51 -3.31
CA ILE A 75 -0.26 -6.49 -2.90
C ILE A 75 -0.07 -5.21 -3.72
N MET A 76 1.16 -4.74 -3.88
CA MET A 76 1.49 -3.55 -4.68
C MET A 76 1.09 -3.74 -6.15
N PHE A 77 1.31 -4.93 -6.72
CA PHE A 77 0.93 -5.22 -8.10
C PHE A 77 -0.59 -5.18 -8.31
N VAL A 78 -1.35 -5.74 -7.36
CA VAL A 78 -2.82 -5.67 -7.37
C VAL A 78 -3.30 -4.22 -7.23
N GLY A 79 -2.72 -3.47 -6.30
CA GLY A 79 -3.02 -2.05 -6.09
C GLY A 79 -2.76 -1.23 -7.35
N LEU A 80 -1.60 -1.41 -7.97
CA LEU A 80 -1.22 -0.76 -9.23
C LEU A 80 -2.24 -1.05 -10.34
N ALA A 81 -2.66 -2.30 -10.51
CA ALA A 81 -3.68 -2.66 -11.49
C ALA A 81 -5.04 -1.98 -11.22
N GLY A 82 -5.44 -1.88 -9.94
CA GLY A 82 -6.64 -1.15 -9.53
C GLY A 82 -6.56 0.35 -9.82
N VAL A 83 -5.42 0.97 -9.52
CA VAL A 83 -5.15 2.39 -9.76
C VAL A 83 -5.14 2.72 -11.26
N ILE A 84 -4.44 1.92 -12.09
CA ILE A 84 -4.44 2.07 -13.56
C ILE A 84 -5.86 2.01 -14.11
N LYS A 85 -6.65 1.02 -13.66
CA LYS A 85 -8.04 0.86 -14.11
C LYS A 85 -8.89 2.06 -13.71
N SER A 86 -8.76 2.54 -12.47
CA SER A 86 -9.51 3.69 -11.97
C SER A 86 -9.17 4.99 -12.70
N LEU A 87 -7.89 5.20 -13.04
CA LEU A 87 -7.42 6.31 -13.86
C LEU A 87 -7.99 6.25 -15.28
N LYS A 88 -7.98 5.06 -15.91
CA LYS A 88 -8.55 4.85 -17.25
C LYS A 88 -10.06 5.07 -17.29
N GLU A 89 -10.76 4.73 -16.21
CA GLU A 89 -12.20 4.97 -16.04
C GLU A 89 -12.53 6.42 -15.61
N ASN A 90 -11.54 7.33 -15.51
CA ASN A 90 -11.69 8.72 -15.04
C ASN A 90 -12.43 8.84 -13.68
N LYS A 91 -12.32 7.82 -12.84
CA LYS A 91 -12.96 7.82 -11.53
C LYS A 91 -12.19 8.78 -10.61
N LYS A 92 -12.84 9.86 -10.20
CA LYS A 92 -12.30 10.84 -9.24
C LYS A 92 -12.39 10.29 -7.82
N VAL A 93 -11.59 9.27 -7.51
CA VAL A 93 -11.51 8.66 -6.18
C VAL A 93 -10.43 9.36 -5.36
N GLN A 94 -10.64 9.50 -4.05
CA GLN A 94 -9.63 10.03 -3.14
C GLN A 94 -8.55 8.97 -2.88
N CYS A 95 -7.30 9.40 -2.78
CA CYS A 95 -6.19 8.51 -2.46
C CYS A 95 -6.40 7.89 -1.07
N ALA A 96 -6.52 6.56 -1.00
CA ALA A 96 -6.60 5.84 0.27
C ALA A 96 -5.21 5.44 0.81
N CYS A 97 -4.16 5.50 -0.03
CA CYS A 97 -2.79 5.13 0.35
C CYS A 97 -2.24 6.00 1.48
N LEU A 98 -2.60 7.29 1.56
CA LEU A 98 -2.16 8.21 2.62
C LEU A 98 -3.11 8.29 3.82
N GLY A 99 -4.15 7.44 3.87
CA GLY A 99 -5.14 7.41 4.95
C GLY A 99 -5.76 8.78 5.25
N LYS A 100 -5.80 9.14 6.54
CA LYS A 100 -6.31 10.44 7.04
C LYS A 100 -5.70 11.66 6.34
N LEU A 101 -4.40 11.59 6.00
CA LEU A 101 -3.65 12.71 5.43
C LEU A 101 -4.09 12.99 3.98
N GLY A 102 -4.32 11.94 3.20
CA GLY A 102 -4.87 12.05 1.83
C GLY A 102 -6.27 12.66 1.82
N HIS A 103 -7.09 12.33 2.83
CA HIS A 103 -8.46 12.81 2.94
C HIS A 103 -8.57 14.26 3.44
N LYS A 104 -7.70 14.67 4.36
CA LYS A 104 -7.66 16.05 4.90
C LYS A 104 -7.07 17.04 3.90
N LEU A 105 -6.15 16.59 3.04
CA LEU A 105 -5.52 17.40 2.00
C LEU A 105 -6.26 17.31 0.65
N ASN A 106 -7.38 16.58 0.58
CA ASN A 106 -8.16 16.33 -0.64
C ASN A 106 -7.29 15.86 -1.84
N ILE A 107 -6.30 15.01 -1.55
CA ILE A 107 -5.38 14.49 -2.55
C ILE A 107 -6.13 13.43 -3.36
N LYS A 108 -6.42 13.79 -4.61
CA LYS A 108 -7.02 12.89 -5.58
C LYS A 108 -6.00 11.83 -5.99
N LEU A 109 -6.49 10.63 -6.29
CA LEU A 109 -5.69 9.63 -6.98
C LEU A 109 -5.08 10.25 -8.23
N THR A 110 -3.76 10.20 -8.31
CA THR A 110 -2.96 10.96 -9.27
C THR A 110 -1.80 10.09 -9.76
N GLN A 111 -1.09 10.53 -10.80
CA GLN A 111 0.08 9.80 -11.29
C GLN A 111 1.18 9.64 -10.23
N PHE A 112 1.17 10.48 -9.19
CA PHE A 112 2.06 10.36 -8.05
C PHE A 112 1.82 9.06 -7.24
N THR A 113 0.57 8.65 -7.08
CA THR A 113 0.24 7.39 -6.36
C THR A 113 0.68 6.16 -7.14
N LEU A 114 0.60 6.20 -8.48
CA LEU A 114 1.20 5.16 -9.33
C LEU A 114 2.71 5.07 -9.14
N PHE A 115 3.38 6.21 -9.01
CA PHE A 115 4.82 6.24 -8.81
C PHE A 115 5.22 5.66 -7.44
N GLU A 116 4.46 5.95 -6.38
CA GLU A 116 4.66 5.36 -5.05
C GLU A 116 4.53 3.82 -5.08
N ASP A 117 3.44 3.28 -5.63
CA ASP A 117 3.21 1.83 -5.71
C ASP A 117 4.28 1.14 -6.58
N LEU A 118 4.66 1.77 -7.70
CA LEU A 118 5.70 1.24 -8.59
C LEU A 118 7.08 1.23 -7.90
N LEU A 119 7.43 2.30 -7.21
CA LEU A 119 8.71 2.42 -6.50
C LEU A 119 8.78 1.38 -5.36
N MET A 120 7.73 1.25 -4.55
CA MET A 120 7.68 0.23 -3.51
C MET A 120 7.73 -1.20 -4.08
N GLY A 121 7.05 -1.46 -5.20
CA GLY A 121 7.11 -2.74 -5.89
C GLY A 121 8.50 -3.09 -6.43
N ILE A 122 9.19 -2.12 -7.04
CA ILE A 122 10.57 -2.31 -7.53
C ILE A 122 11.53 -2.59 -6.36
N MET A 123 11.40 -1.84 -5.27
CA MET A 123 12.21 -2.06 -4.07
C MET A 123 11.97 -3.46 -3.49
N ALA A 124 10.72 -3.91 -3.41
CA ALA A 124 10.38 -5.26 -2.98
C ALA A 124 10.98 -6.34 -3.89
N LEU A 125 10.93 -6.17 -5.21
CA LEU A 125 11.55 -7.09 -6.18
C LEU A 125 13.07 -7.16 -6.01
N ILE A 126 13.73 -6.03 -5.79
CA ILE A 126 15.18 -5.99 -5.52
C ILE A 126 15.51 -6.78 -4.26
N ILE A 127 14.73 -6.61 -3.19
CA ILE A 127 14.89 -7.38 -1.94
C ILE A 127 14.71 -8.88 -2.22
N ILE A 128 13.72 -9.29 -3.00
CA ILE A 128 13.47 -10.72 -3.31
C ILE A 128 14.61 -11.34 -4.13
N LEU A 129 15.16 -10.61 -5.10
CA LEU A 129 16.17 -11.12 -6.04
C LEU A 129 17.59 -11.14 -5.48
N PHE A 130 17.94 -10.16 -4.63
CA PHE A 130 19.32 -9.94 -4.19
C PHE A 130 19.58 -10.27 -2.71
N MET A 131 18.58 -10.80 -2.01
CA MET A 131 18.67 -11.26 -0.61
C MET A 131 18.33 -12.75 -0.52
#